data_AF-A0A3P8RM18-F1
#
_entry.id   AF-A0A3P8RM18-F1
#
_cell.length_a   1.000
_cell.length_b   1.000
_cell.length_c   1.000
_cell.angle_alpha   90.00
_cell.angle_beta   90.00
_cell.angle_gamma   90.00
#
_symmetry.space_group_name_H-M   'P 1'
#
loop_
_entity.id
_entity.type
_entity.pdbx_description
1 polymer ?
#
loop_
_entity_poly.entity_id
_entity_poly.type
_entity_poly.pdbx_seq_one_letter_code
_entity_poly.pdbx_strand_id
1 'polypeptide(L)'
;MASTTSGDVLPSGSRIFTTVPDVFFIPEFVFGGLVWILVASTRVVPDNPLGWVMFVSVFCFVGTTLWFFIFLCGANQSSVWPSLDVGFHFLAVVFFLSASVDLAYVTFRNGEEYQLSPTDERLKIFRLDIAAVVMSYVATLLYFLHAIFSAIRWKNS
;
A
#
# COMPACT_ATOMS: atom_id res chain seq x y z
N MET A 1 -40.04 10.06 20.83
CA MET A 1 -38.66 9.56 20.96
C MET A 1 -37.94 9.89 19.67
N ALA A 2 -36.98 10.82 19.71
CA ALA A 2 -36.25 11.24 18.51
C ALA A 2 -35.21 10.19 18.14
N SER A 3 -35.15 9.86 16.86
CA SER A 3 -34.22 8.93 16.23
C SER A 3 -32.78 9.43 16.36
N THR A 4 -31.94 8.69 17.06
CA THR A 4 -30.49 8.78 16.87
C THR A 4 -30.15 7.98 15.61
N THR A 5 -30.19 8.63 14.45
CA THR A 5 -29.38 8.18 13.32
C THR A 5 -27.94 8.24 13.81
N SER A 6 -27.36 7.06 14.09
CA SER A 6 -25.92 6.91 14.23
C SER A 6 -25.31 7.41 12.93
N GLY A 7 -24.89 8.69 12.89
CA GLY A 7 -24.01 9.14 11.84
C GLY A 7 -22.79 8.21 11.84
N ASP A 8 -22.29 7.85 10.67
CA ASP A 8 -21.09 7.04 10.48
C ASP A 8 -19.87 7.80 11.04
N VAL A 9 -19.73 7.81 12.38
CA VAL A 9 -18.58 8.37 13.06
C VAL A 9 -17.39 7.48 12.73
N LEU A 10 -16.32 8.09 12.21
CA LEU A 10 -15.09 7.39 11.88
C LEU A 10 -14.61 6.54 13.07
N PRO A 11 -14.32 5.24 12.85
CA PRO A 11 -13.87 4.37 13.92
C PRO A 11 -12.60 4.92 14.58
N SER A 12 -12.51 4.76 15.89
CA SER A 12 -11.35 5.14 16.69
C SER A 12 -11.01 4.03 17.69
N GLY A 13 -9.77 4.03 18.18
CA GLY A 13 -9.30 3.03 19.12
C GLY A 13 -9.30 1.61 18.53
N SER A 14 -9.73 0.62 19.30
CA SER A 14 -9.68 -0.80 18.90
C SER A 14 -10.63 -1.16 17.76
N ARG A 15 -11.63 -0.32 17.44
CA ARG A 15 -12.59 -0.60 16.37
C ARG A 15 -11.93 -0.66 14.99
N ILE A 16 -10.84 0.07 14.78
CA ILE A 16 -10.03 0.09 13.55
C ILE A 16 -9.64 -1.32 13.10
N PHE A 17 -9.40 -2.23 14.05
CA PHE A 17 -9.02 -3.61 13.74
C PHE A 17 -10.19 -4.48 13.24
N THR A 18 -11.41 -3.95 13.24
CA THR A 18 -12.64 -4.71 12.96
C THR A 18 -13.56 -4.03 11.97
N THR A 19 -13.38 -2.74 11.70
CA THR A 19 -14.23 -1.97 10.80
C THR A 19 -13.59 -1.83 9.43
N VAL A 20 -14.37 -2.15 8.39
CA VAL A 20 -14.03 -1.81 7.01
C VAL A 20 -14.30 -0.31 6.81
N PRO A 21 -13.38 0.44 6.19
CA PRO A 21 -12.15 -0.01 5.55
C PRO A 21 -10.90 -0.11 6.43
N ASP A 22 -10.92 0.45 7.64
CA ASP A 22 -9.71 0.69 8.43
C ASP A 22 -8.94 -0.60 8.82
N VAL A 23 -9.58 -1.77 8.79
CA VAL A 23 -8.92 -3.08 8.94
C VAL A 23 -7.83 -3.31 7.89
N PHE A 24 -7.91 -2.66 6.73
CA PHE A 24 -6.91 -2.76 5.66
C PHE A 24 -5.57 -2.09 5.99
N PHE A 25 -5.50 -1.21 6.99
CA PHE A 25 -4.22 -0.59 7.39
C PHE A 25 -3.15 -1.61 7.77
N ILE A 26 -3.51 -2.71 8.44
CA ILE A 26 -2.55 -3.75 8.84
C ILE A 26 -1.95 -4.46 7.61
N PRO A 27 -2.76 -5.10 6.73
CA PRO A 27 -2.20 -5.76 5.57
C PRO A 27 -1.51 -4.76 4.62
N GLU A 28 -2.00 -3.53 4.45
CA GLU A 28 -1.29 -2.49 3.68
C GLU A 28 0.10 -2.20 4.25
N PHE A 29 0.21 -2.07 5.56
CA PHE A 29 1.49 -1.88 6.25
C PHE A 29 2.45 -3.06 6.03
N VAL A 30 1.94 -4.28 6.16
CA VAL A 30 2.75 -5.51 5.98
C VAL A 30 3.21 -5.65 4.53
N PHE A 31 2.29 -5.64 3.57
CA PHE A 31 2.62 -5.87 2.16
C PHE A 31 3.37 -4.68 1.56
N GLY A 32 2.94 -3.45 1.85
CA GLY A 32 3.67 -2.25 1.45
C GLY A 32 5.07 -2.19 2.06
N GLY A 33 5.23 -2.63 3.32
CA GLY A 33 6.53 -2.72 3.99
C GLY A 33 7.47 -3.75 3.36
N LEU A 34 6.94 -4.92 3.02
CA LEU A 34 7.72 -5.99 2.39
C LEU A 34 8.27 -5.57 1.03
N VAL A 35 7.54 -4.75 0.25
CA VAL A 35 8.00 -4.32 -1.09
C VAL A 35 9.33 -3.57 -1.00
N TRP A 36 9.45 -2.51 -0.21
CA TRP A 36 10.70 -1.76 -0.13
C TRP A 36 11.82 -2.56 0.54
N ILE A 37 11.51 -3.46 1.49
CA ILE A 37 12.53 -4.34 2.09
C ILE A 37 13.11 -5.30 1.05
N LEU A 38 12.25 -5.91 0.21
CA LEU A 38 12.67 -6.83 -0.83
C LEU A 38 13.44 -6.12 -1.94
N VAL A 39 12.98 -4.96 -2.39
CA VAL A 39 13.69 -4.15 -3.40
C VAL A 39 15.02 -3.61 -2.86
N ALA A 40 15.09 -3.19 -1.60
CA ALA A 40 16.36 -2.82 -0.98
C ALA A 40 17.33 -4.03 -0.90
N SER A 41 16.80 -5.24 -0.72
CA SER A 41 17.60 -6.48 -0.67
C SER A 41 18.22 -6.83 -2.03
N THR A 42 17.69 -6.32 -3.14
CA THR A 42 18.30 -6.43 -4.48
C THR A 42 19.28 -5.30 -4.78
N ARG A 43 19.60 -4.46 -3.77
CA ARG A 43 20.50 -3.30 -3.87
C ARG A 43 19.99 -2.20 -4.79
N VAL A 44 18.70 -2.23 -5.15
CA VAL A 44 18.04 -1.21 -5.98
C VAL A 44 18.75 -1.04 -7.34
N VAL A 45 19.15 -2.15 -7.97
CA VAL A 45 19.78 -2.15 -9.30
C VAL A 45 18.78 -2.67 -10.35
N PRO A 46 18.48 -1.90 -11.42
CA PRO A 46 18.98 -0.57 -11.73
C PRO A 46 18.32 0.55 -10.90
N ASP A 47 19.08 1.61 -10.60
CA ASP A 47 18.61 2.76 -9.79
C ASP A 47 17.30 3.37 -10.33
N ASN A 48 17.15 3.43 -11.65
CA ASN A 48 15.91 3.80 -12.33
C ASN A 48 15.43 2.61 -13.17
N PRO A 49 14.21 2.07 -12.96
CA PRO A 49 13.09 2.63 -12.19
C PRO A 49 12.96 2.18 -10.73
N LEU A 50 13.87 1.38 -10.16
CA LEU A 50 13.67 0.83 -8.80
C LEU A 50 13.67 1.90 -7.69
N GLY A 51 14.32 3.05 -7.90
CA GLY A 51 14.24 4.20 -7.01
C GLY A 51 12.82 4.75 -6.89
N TRP A 52 12.03 4.72 -7.98
CA TRP A 52 10.60 5.08 -7.94
C TRP A 52 9.79 4.07 -7.12
N VAL A 53 10.04 2.78 -7.32
CA VAL A 53 9.39 1.70 -6.54
C VAL A 53 9.67 1.86 -5.04
N MET A 54 10.92 2.15 -4.69
CA MET A 54 11.35 2.43 -3.31
C MET A 54 10.64 3.66 -2.74
N PHE A 55 10.63 4.78 -3.48
CA PHE A 55 9.95 6.00 -3.05
C PHE A 55 8.47 5.76 -2.77
N VAL A 56 7.75 5.13 -3.71
CA VAL A 56 6.32 4.84 -3.58
C VAL A 56 6.04 3.99 -2.35
N SER A 57 6.78 2.89 -2.20
CA SER A 57 6.55 1.92 -1.14
C SER A 57 6.86 2.51 0.25
N VAL A 58 7.94 3.28 0.39
CA VAL A 58 8.26 3.98 1.65
C VAL A 58 7.28 5.11 1.94
N PHE A 59 6.91 5.92 0.94
CA PHE A 59 5.92 7.00 1.09
C PHE A 59 4.59 6.46 1.60
N CYS A 60 4.07 5.40 0.97
CA CYS A 60 2.81 4.79 1.37
C CYS A 60 2.92 4.10 2.73
N PHE A 61 4.05 3.44 3.03
CA PHE A 61 4.29 2.83 4.35
C PHE A 61 4.24 3.87 5.47
N VAL A 62 4.93 4.99 5.31
CA VAL A 62 4.91 6.10 6.28
C VAL A 62 3.51 6.72 6.34
N GLY A 63 2.87 6.97 5.20
CA GLY A 63 1.51 7.51 5.13
C GLY A 63 0.48 6.63 5.85
N THR A 64 0.43 5.34 5.54
CA THR A 64 -0.43 4.35 6.21
C THR A 64 -0.16 4.30 7.71
N THR A 65 1.11 4.37 8.11
CA THR A 65 1.49 4.41 9.54
C THR A 65 0.92 5.64 10.23
N LEU A 66 1.04 6.83 9.61
CA LEU A 66 0.49 8.06 10.15
C LEU A 66 -1.05 8.00 10.24
N TRP A 67 -1.72 7.54 9.19
CA TRP A 67 -3.18 7.37 9.17
C TRP A 67 -3.64 6.42 10.29
N PHE A 68 -2.98 5.28 10.42
CA PHE A 68 -3.27 4.30 11.44
C PHE A 68 -3.21 4.91 12.85
N PHE A 69 -2.14 5.64 13.19
CA PHE A 69 -2.02 6.28 14.51
C PHE A 69 -2.99 7.44 14.73
N ILE A 70 -3.27 8.25 13.70
CA ILE A 70 -4.26 9.33 13.77
C ILE A 70 -5.64 8.76 14.09
N PHE A 71 -6.04 7.70 13.40
CA PHE A 71 -7.32 7.04 13.62
C PHE A 71 -7.34 6.36 14.99
N LEU A 72 -6.24 5.71 15.38
CA LEU A 72 -6.12 5.03 16.68
C LEU A 72 -6.30 6.00 17.86
N CYS A 73 -5.69 7.18 17.77
CA CYS A 73 -5.82 8.25 18.75
C CYS A 73 -7.16 9.01 18.66
N GLY A 74 -8.00 8.74 17.66
CA GLY A 74 -9.28 9.43 17.45
C GLY A 74 -9.13 10.88 17.02
N ALA A 75 -8.03 11.26 16.38
CA ALA A 75 -7.81 12.61 15.85
C ALA A 75 -8.53 12.86 14.49
N ASN A 76 -9.36 11.91 14.07
CA ASN A 76 -10.03 11.83 12.77
C ASN A 76 -11.51 12.29 12.79
N GLN A 77 -11.93 13.13 13.74
CA GLN A 77 -13.36 13.38 14.01
C GLN A 77 -13.96 14.59 13.26
N SER A 78 -13.17 15.38 12.54
CA SER A 78 -13.69 16.49 11.73
C SER A 78 -14.23 16.02 10.36
N SER A 79 -15.13 16.81 9.76
CA SER A 79 -15.83 16.46 8.52
C SER A 79 -14.95 16.33 7.27
N VAL A 80 -13.68 16.77 7.34
CA VAL A 80 -12.73 16.68 6.22
C VAL A 80 -12.05 15.31 6.12
N TRP A 81 -12.02 14.54 7.21
CA TRP A 81 -11.31 13.27 7.26
C TRP A 81 -11.81 12.21 6.29
N PRO A 82 -13.14 12.02 6.08
CA PRO A 82 -13.61 11.07 5.06
C PRO A 82 -13.07 11.40 3.66
N SER A 83 -13.03 12.67 3.27
CA SER A 83 -12.49 13.09 1.97
C SER A 83 -10.97 12.88 1.86
N LEU A 84 -10.22 13.22 2.93
CA LEU A 84 -8.76 13.02 2.97
C LEU A 84 -8.38 11.54 2.91
N ASP A 85 -9.17 10.70 3.58
CA ASP A 85 -8.99 9.26 3.58
C ASP A 85 -9.15 8.67 2.18
N VAL A 86 -10.20 9.08 1.45
CA VAL A 86 -10.37 8.70 0.03
C VAL A 86 -9.20 9.18 -0.82
N GLY A 87 -8.79 10.44 -0.66
CA GLY A 87 -7.72 11.04 -1.45
C GLY A 87 -6.38 10.33 -1.26
N PHE A 88 -6.01 10.03 -0.01
CA PHE A 88 -4.78 9.31 0.31
C PHE A 88 -4.77 7.90 -0.28
N HIS A 89 -5.81 7.10 -0.04
CA HIS A 89 -5.85 5.72 -0.52
C HIS A 89 -5.93 5.67 -2.05
N PHE A 90 -6.68 6.58 -2.69
CA PHE A 90 -6.68 6.68 -4.15
C PHE A 90 -5.30 7.03 -4.72
N LEU A 91 -4.59 7.99 -4.12
CA LEU A 91 -3.23 8.33 -4.51
C LEU A 91 -2.29 7.12 -4.36
N ALA A 92 -2.40 6.41 -3.23
CA ALA A 92 -1.62 5.20 -2.97
C ALA A 92 -1.86 4.12 -4.03
N VAL A 93 -3.11 3.92 -4.48
CA VAL A 93 -3.42 2.99 -5.59
C VAL A 93 -2.66 3.36 -6.85
N VAL A 94 -2.74 4.63 -7.28
CA VAL A 94 -2.09 5.08 -8.52
C VAL A 94 -0.58 4.91 -8.42
N PHE A 95 0.00 5.25 -7.26
CA PHE A 95 1.43 5.10 -7.01
C PHE A 95 1.85 3.63 -7.01
N PHE A 96 1.18 2.76 -6.24
CA PHE A 96 1.52 1.34 -6.18
C PHE A 96 1.28 0.61 -7.50
N LEU A 97 0.26 0.99 -8.26
CA LEU A 97 0.05 0.45 -9.61
C LEU A 97 1.22 0.82 -10.53
N SER A 98 1.66 2.08 -10.52
CA SER A 98 2.84 2.52 -11.27
C SER A 98 4.10 1.78 -10.85
N ALA A 99 4.39 1.71 -9.54
CA ALA A 99 5.55 0.99 -9.02
C ALA A 99 5.50 -0.51 -9.34
N SER A 100 4.32 -1.14 -9.30
CA SER A 100 4.17 -2.56 -9.62
C SER A 100 4.48 -2.86 -11.09
N VAL A 101 4.11 -1.97 -12.00
CA VAL A 101 4.44 -2.11 -13.44
C VAL A 101 5.94 -2.01 -13.66
N ASP A 102 6.59 -1.02 -13.06
CA ASP A 102 8.05 -0.85 -13.16
C ASP A 102 8.81 -2.03 -12.55
N LEU A 103 8.38 -2.49 -11.38
CA LEU A 103 8.97 -3.64 -10.70
C LEU A 103 8.77 -4.93 -11.51
N ALA A 104 7.60 -5.13 -12.13
CA ALA A 104 7.34 -6.27 -13.00
C ALA A 104 8.23 -6.25 -14.25
N TYR A 105 8.44 -5.08 -14.85
CA TYR A 105 9.36 -4.91 -15.96
C TYR A 105 10.80 -5.28 -15.59
N VAL A 106 11.30 -4.76 -14.46
CA VAL A 106 12.66 -5.10 -13.97
C VAL A 106 12.77 -6.60 -13.67
N THR A 107 11.75 -7.19 -13.04
CA THR A 107 11.71 -8.64 -12.76
C THR A 107 11.83 -9.47 -14.04
N PHE A 108 11.09 -9.09 -15.09
CA PHE A 108 11.17 -9.75 -16.39
C PHE A 108 12.60 -9.69 -16.97
N ARG A 109 13.22 -8.51 -16.94
CA ARG A 109 14.61 -8.30 -17.41
C ARG A 109 15.62 -9.15 -16.63
N ASN A 110 15.48 -9.21 -15.30
CA ASN A 110 16.33 -10.05 -14.45
C ASN A 110 16.14 -11.55 -14.75
N GLY A 111 14.94 -11.96 -15.16
CA GLY A 111 14.66 -13.30 -15.66
C GLY A 111 15.38 -13.62 -16.98
N GLU A 112 15.35 -12.71 -17.95
CA GLU A 112 16.11 -12.86 -19.21
C GLU A 112 17.62 -12.95 -18.95
N GLU A 113 18.14 -12.09 -18.08
CA GLU A 113 19.56 -12.05 -17.73
C GLU A 113 20.03 -13.35 -17.06
N TYR A 114 19.21 -13.91 -16.16
CA TYR A 114 19.46 -15.22 -15.57
C TYR A 114 19.47 -16.35 -16.62
N GLN A 115 18.54 -16.33 -17.58
CA GLN A 115 18.49 -17.35 -18.64
C GLN A 115 19.73 -17.33 -19.54
N LEU A 116 20.26 -16.13 -19.84
CA LEU A 116 21.44 -15.96 -20.69
C LEU A 116 22.75 -16.34 -19.98
N SER A 117 22.88 -16.00 -18.70
CA SER A 117 24.06 -16.35 -17.90
C SER A 117 23.61 -16.66 -16.47
N PRO A 118 23.36 -17.96 -16.18
CA PRO A 118 22.82 -18.39 -14.90
C PRO A 118 23.89 -18.37 -13.82
N THR A 119 23.59 -17.69 -12.72
CA THR A 119 24.39 -17.69 -11.49
C THR A 119 23.45 -17.72 -10.27
N ASP A 120 23.95 -18.22 -9.14
CA ASP A 120 23.15 -18.27 -7.90
C ASP A 120 22.72 -16.88 -7.42
N GLU A 121 23.56 -15.87 -7.61
CA GLU A 121 23.23 -14.48 -7.27
C GLU A 121 22.08 -13.94 -8.11
N ARG A 122 22.11 -14.17 -9.44
CA ARG A 122 21.03 -13.74 -10.35
C ARG A 122 19.73 -14.47 -10.08
N LEU A 123 19.79 -15.77 -9.79
CA LEU A 123 18.61 -16.54 -9.40
C LEU A 123 18.00 -16.01 -8.11
N LYS A 124 18.82 -15.63 -7.13
CA LYS A 124 18.37 -15.02 -5.88
C LYS A 124 17.69 -13.68 -6.12
N ILE A 125 18.29 -12.78 -6.90
CA ILE A 125 17.72 -11.47 -7.24
C ILE A 125 16.37 -11.65 -7.94
N PHE A 126 16.32 -12.49 -8.97
CA PHE A 126 15.09 -12.76 -9.71
C PHE A 126 13.95 -13.26 -8.80
N ARG A 127 14.24 -14.16 -7.85
CA ARG A 127 13.23 -14.65 -6.89
C ARG A 127 12.79 -13.58 -5.89
N LEU A 128 13.69 -12.71 -5.44
CA LEU A 128 13.35 -11.58 -4.58
C LEU A 128 12.42 -10.59 -5.31
N ASP A 129 12.73 -10.30 -6.57
CA ASP A 129 11.91 -9.41 -7.39
C ASP A 129 10.52 -10.01 -7.67
N ILE A 130 10.42 -11.31 -7.97
CA ILE A 130 9.11 -12.00 -8.09
C ILE A 130 8.30 -11.82 -6.81
N ALA A 131 8.89 -12.05 -5.64
CA ALA A 131 8.20 -11.86 -4.38
C ALA A 131 7.76 -10.40 -4.20
N ALA A 132 8.63 -9.44 -4.51
CA ALA A 132 8.34 -8.03 -4.41
C ALA A 132 7.18 -7.60 -5.33
N VAL A 133 7.13 -8.11 -6.57
CA VAL A 133 6.01 -7.88 -7.52
C VAL A 133 4.70 -8.41 -6.96
N VAL A 134 4.68 -9.63 -6.44
CA VAL A 134 3.46 -10.21 -5.86
C VAL A 134 2.97 -9.35 -4.70
N MET A 135 3.88 -8.95 -3.80
CA MET A 135 3.52 -8.09 -2.66
C MET A 135 3.06 -6.69 -3.11
N SER A 136 3.64 -6.12 -4.17
CA SER A 136 3.26 -4.80 -4.67
C SER A 136 1.88 -4.80 -5.32
N TYR A 137 1.51 -5.86 -6.05
CA TYR A 137 0.14 -6.01 -6.57
C TYR A 137 -0.88 -6.28 -5.46
N VAL A 138 -0.52 -7.05 -4.43
CA VAL A 138 -1.37 -7.22 -3.25
C VAL A 138 -1.57 -5.88 -2.52
N ALA A 139 -0.51 -5.09 -2.33
CA ALA A 139 -0.62 -3.74 -1.77
C ALA A 139 -1.53 -2.85 -2.63
N THR A 140 -1.33 -2.83 -3.95
CA THR A 140 -2.20 -2.10 -4.90
C THR A 140 -3.68 -2.46 -4.70
N LEU A 141 -3.99 -3.76 -4.62
CA LEU A 141 -5.36 -4.24 -4.42
C LEU A 141 -5.93 -3.80 -3.08
N LEU A 142 -5.15 -3.88 -2.00
CA LEU A 142 -5.59 -3.47 -0.66
C LEU A 142 -5.92 -1.97 -0.62
N TYR A 143 -5.01 -1.12 -1.11
CA TYR A 143 -5.27 0.31 -1.22
C TYR A 143 -6.50 0.60 -2.09
N PHE A 144 -6.74 -0.20 -3.13
CA PHE A 144 -7.89 -0.02 -4.02
C PHE A 144 -9.22 -0.34 -3.33
N LEU A 145 -9.26 -1.45 -2.60
CA LEU A 145 -10.41 -1.81 -1.79
C LEU A 145 -10.65 -0.74 -0.71
N HIS A 146 -9.59 -0.31 -0.02
CA HIS A 146 -9.67 0.75 0.98
C HIS A 146 -10.26 2.02 0.38
N ALA A 147 -9.72 2.50 -0.76
CA ALA A 147 -10.23 3.69 -1.44
C ALA A 147 -11.72 3.58 -1.82
N ILE A 148 -12.17 2.42 -2.33
CA ILE A 148 -13.59 2.20 -2.67
C ILE A 148 -14.47 2.30 -1.42
N PHE A 149 -14.12 1.58 -0.36
CA PHE A 149 -14.91 1.57 0.87
C PHE A 149 -14.90 2.93 1.58
N SER A 150 -13.76 3.65 1.56
CA SER A 150 -13.69 5.04 2.02
C SER A 150 -14.57 5.96 1.19
N ALA A 151 -14.65 5.77 -0.14
CA ALA A 151 -15.51 6.58 -1.00
C ALA A 151 -16.99 6.33 -0.73
N ILE A 152 -17.37 5.06 -0.46
CA ILE A 152 -18.72 4.71 -0.02
C ILE A 152 -19.03 5.38 1.32
N ARG A 153 -18.11 5.31 2.30
CA ARG A 153 -18.24 5.96 3.62
C ARG A 153 -18.41 7.47 3.49
N TRP A 154 -17.55 8.13 2.69
CA TRP A 154 -17.62 9.57 2.49
C TRP A 154 -18.94 10.02 1.87
N LYS A 155 -19.46 9.30 0.86
CA LYS A 155 -20.77 9.60 0.26
C LYS A 155 -21.93 9.52 1.26
N ASN A 156 -21.81 8.68 2.28
CA ASN A 156 -22.85 8.46 3.30
C ASN A 156 -22.66 9.34 4.55
N SER A 157 -21.59 10.14 4.63
CA SER A 157 -21.27 11.06 5.74
C SER A 157 -21.92 12.42 5.56
#